data_AF-A0A820J894-F1
#
_entry.id   AF-A0A820J894-F1
#
_cell.length_a   1.000
_cell.length_b   1.000
_cell.length_c   1.000
_cell.angle_alpha   90.00
_cell.angle_beta   90.00
_cell.angle_gamma   90.00
#
_symmetry.space_group_name_H-M   'P 1'
#
loop_
_entity.id
_entity.type
_entity.pdbx_description
1 polymer ?
#
loop_
_entity_poly.entity_id
_entity_poly.type
_entity_poly.pdbx_seq_one_letter_code
_entity_poly.pdbx_strand_id
1 'polypeptide(L)'
;LSDNTDALERIFIQWSYSFFFPAIATCNHVTDWGKQSLKFRTDVAMMGKLGYDIVVSELDSNELLFSQQALQIYDRLKDTIWHGDLFRLVSPYRSGNDVASLIFVNEQRDHAVWFTYLINNRYRAGTSRPIRLKGIDPTKIYKFQEINIYPGTDNSTVVNLNNLSGDYLMTFGFDPMVNIQRPSVIIEFQLTNGVQILKCFLNNFSRYYLIMFYMFVFL
;
A
#
# COMPACT_ATOMS: atom_id res chain seq x y z
N LEU A 1 17.23 11.60 5.85
CA LEU A 1 16.29 12.67 5.46
C LEU A 1 16.18 13.73 6.56
N SER A 2 15.90 13.31 7.79
CA SER A 2 15.83 14.13 9.00
C SER A 2 16.37 13.31 10.17
N ASP A 3 16.95 13.97 11.16
CA ASP A 3 17.33 13.34 12.43
C ASP A 3 16.10 12.92 13.24
N ASN A 4 14.93 13.52 12.97
CA ASN A 4 13.67 13.01 13.49
C ASN A 4 13.30 11.70 12.77
N THR A 5 13.43 10.61 13.51
CA THR A 5 13.20 9.26 13.00
C THR A 5 11.88 8.62 13.43
N ASP A 6 11.04 9.37 14.18
CA ASP A 6 9.68 8.93 14.51
C ASP A 6 8.86 8.73 13.22
N ALA A 7 8.25 7.55 13.08
CA ALA A 7 7.57 7.16 11.86
C ALA A 7 6.31 7.99 11.58
N LEU A 8 5.57 8.44 12.61
CA LEU A 8 4.38 9.26 12.40
C LEU A 8 4.77 10.65 11.88
N GLU A 9 5.75 11.29 12.53
CA GLU A 9 6.27 12.60 12.09
C GLU A 9 6.86 12.53 10.68
N ARG A 10 7.54 11.42 10.36
CA ARG A 10 8.14 11.22 9.04
C ARG A 10 7.13 11.16 7.91
N ILE A 11 5.88 10.77 8.12
CA ILE A 11 4.86 10.84 7.07
C ILE A 11 4.70 12.29 6.58
N PHE A 12 4.65 13.25 7.49
CA PHE A 12 4.52 14.67 7.17
C PHE A 12 5.81 15.23 6.54
N ILE A 13 6.96 14.88 7.10
CA ILE A 13 8.27 15.31 6.57
C ILE A 13 8.47 14.79 5.15
N GLN A 14 8.34 13.48 4.93
CA GLN A 14 8.51 12.86 3.62
C GLN A 14 7.51 13.37 2.61
N TRP A 15 6.23 13.56 3.01
CA TRP A 15 5.22 14.17 2.15
C TRP A 15 5.66 15.54 1.64
N SER A 16 6.13 16.41 2.53
CA SER A 16 6.56 17.77 2.18
C SER A 16 7.82 17.78 1.32
N TYR A 17 8.81 16.94 1.62
CA TYR A 17 10.02 16.81 0.80
C TYR A 17 9.72 16.32 -0.62
N SER A 18 8.71 15.45 -0.77
CA SER A 18 8.31 14.89 -2.06
C SER A 18 7.73 15.90 -3.06
N PHE A 19 7.56 17.17 -2.67
CA PHE A 19 7.22 18.25 -3.61
C PHE A 19 8.42 18.71 -4.44
N PHE A 20 9.63 18.57 -3.91
CA PHE A 20 10.84 19.15 -4.51
C PHE A 20 11.87 18.08 -4.89
N PHE A 21 11.90 16.97 -4.16
CA PHE A 21 12.91 15.94 -4.33
C PHE A 21 12.27 14.59 -4.68
N PRO A 22 12.86 13.82 -5.63
CA PRO A 22 12.42 12.47 -5.90
C PRO A 22 12.73 11.54 -4.72
N ALA A 23 12.02 10.41 -4.61
CA ALA A 23 12.21 9.45 -3.52
C ALA A 23 13.66 8.95 -3.39
N ILE A 24 14.34 8.72 -4.53
CA ILE A 24 15.75 8.32 -4.57
C ILE A 24 16.71 9.37 -3.98
N ALA A 25 16.31 10.62 -3.79
CA ALA A 25 17.15 11.62 -3.13
C ALA A 25 17.11 11.52 -1.60
N THR A 26 16.19 10.72 -1.03
CA THR A 26 15.95 10.65 0.41
C THR A 26 16.38 9.30 0.98
N CYS A 27 17.10 9.30 2.09
CA CYS A 27 17.40 8.09 2.88
C CYS A 27 16.57 8.08 4.16
N ASN A 28 15.87 6.98 4.40
CA ASN A 28 14.88 6.82 5.45
C ASN A 28 15.21 5.55 6.24
N HIS A 29 15.71 5.72 7.46
CA HIS A 29 16.21 4.60 8.26
C HIS A 29 15.20 4.24 9.34
N VAL A 30 14.89 2.96 9.47
CA VAL A 30 14.13 2.41 10.61
C VAL A 30 15.02 2.51 11.84
N THR A 31 14.51 3.09 12.92
CA THR A 31 15.23 3.27 14.21
C THR A 31 14.29 2.95 15.36
N ASP A 32 14.79 2.85 16.59
CA ASP A 32 13.98 2.60 17.79
C ASP A 32 13.23 3.82 18.34
N TRP A 33 13.27 4.95 17.63
CA TRP A 33 12.43 6.09 17.96
C TRP A 33 10.96 5.82 17.60
N GLY A 34 10.10 5.91 18.61
CA GLY A 34 8.65 5.98 18.46
C GLY A 34 7.97 4.94 19.32
N LYS A 35 6.64 4.87 19.22
CA LYS A 35 5.83 3.82 19.88
C LYS A 35 5.16 2.89 18.87
N GLN A 36 5.39 3.13 17.58
CA GLN A 36 4.77 2.40 16.49
C GLN A 36 5.50 1.07 16.28
N SER A 37 4.77 0.06 15.81
CA SER A 37 5.34 -1.26 15.53
C SER A 37 6.48 -1.18 14.52
N LEU A 38 7.39 -2.17 14.55
CA LEU A 38 8.47 -2.27 13.58
C LEU A 38 7.94 -2.27 12.13
N LYS A 39 6.82 -2.97 11.87
CA LYS A 39 6.14 -2.91 10.56
C LYS A 39 5.77 -1.49 10.15
N PHE A 40 5.12 -0.70 11.01
CA PHE A 40 4.73 0.66 10.66
C PHE A 40 5.95 1.54 10.38
N ARG A 41 6.99 1.45 11.22
CA ARG A 41 8.26 2.17 11.01
C ARG A 41 8.91 1.80 9.68
N THR A 42 8.90 0.51 9.34
CA THR A 42 9.43 -0.03 8.07
C THR A 42 8.63 0.49 6.88
N ASP A 43 7.30 0.40 6.93
CA ASP A 43 6.41 0.84 5.84
C ASP A 43 6.57 2.33 5.51
N VAL A 44 6.76 3.17 6.54
CA VAL A 44 7.03 4.59 6.36
C VAL A 44 8.43 4.84 5.78
N ALA A 45 9.42 4.03 6.17
CA ALA A 45 10.78 4.17 5.66
C ALA A 45 10.91 3.75 4.18
N MET A 46 10.06 2.83 3.69
CA MET A 46 10.05 2.36 2.30
C MET A 46 9.77 3.45 1.25
N MET A 47 9.24 4.63 1.62
CA MET A 47 8.96 5.73 0.69
C MET A 47 10.19 6.43 0.08
N GLY A 48 11.40 6.08 0.54
CA GLY A 48 12.68 6.56 0.01
C GLY A 48 13.69 5.42 -0.01
N LYS A 49 15.00 5.69 0.05
CA LYS A 49 16.03 4.67 0.29
C LYS A 49 15.89 4.10 1.70
N LEU A 50 15.40 2.86 1.80
CA LEU A 50 15.22 2.15 3.06
C LEU A 50 16.57 1.79 3.69
N GLY A 51 16.72 2.06 4.97
CA GLY A 51 17.83 1.59 5.81
C GLY A 51 17.32 1.10 7.17
N TYR A 52 18.15 0.34 7.89
CA TYR A 52 17.87 -0.11 9.25
C TYR A 52 19.03 0.31 10.16
N ASP A 53 18.72 1.19 11.11
CA ASP A 53 19.59 1.62 12.20
C ASP A 53 18.93 1.25 13.54
N ILE A 54 18.68 -0.05 13.71
CA ILE A 54 18.14 -0.64 14.94
C ILE A 54 19.13 -1.66 15.50
N VAL A 55 19.04 -1.92 16.81
CA VAL A 55 19.88 -2.93 17.45
C VAL A 55 19.35 -4.32 17.12
N VAL A 56 19.92 -4.98 16.10
CA VAL A 56 19.43 -6.28 15.58
C VAL A 56 19.33 -7.36 16.66
N SER A 57 20.21 -7.34 17.67
CA SER A 57 20.18 -8.30 18.78
C SER A 57 18.98 -8.13 19.73
N GLU A 58 18.24 -7.03 19.62
CA GLU A 58 17.02 -6.78 20.42
C GLU A 58 15.74 -7.20 19.68
N LEU A 59 15.83 -7.56 18.40
CA LEU A 59 14.69 -8.07 17.65
C LEU A 59 14.34 -9.49 18.11
N ASP A 60 13.05 -9.73 18.32
CA ASP A 60 12.57 -11.10 18.49
C ASP A 60 12.66 -11.88 17.15
N SER A 61 12.44 -13.20 17.21
CA SER A 61 12.54 -14.06 16.03
C SER A 61 11.56 -13.71 14.92
N ASN A 62 10.38 -13.20 15.27
CA ASN A 62 9.35 -12.81 14.32
C ASN A 62 9.65 -11.42 13.70
N GLU A 63 10.16 -10.48 14.48
CA GLU A 63 10.63 -9.17 14.01
C GLU A 63 11.85 -9.28 13.11
N LEU A 64 12.79 -10.17 13.44
CA LEU A 64 13.94 -10.47 12.59
C LEU A 64 13.49 -11.07 11.25
N LEU A 65 12.61 -12.07 11.29
CA LEU A 65 12.06 -12.70 10.09
C LEU A 65 11.29 -11.68 9.23
N PHE A 66 10.45 -10.85 9.86
CA PHE A 66 9.74 -9.76 9.20
C PHE A 66 10.73 -8.80 8.52
N SER A 67 11.78 -8.36 9.21
CA SER A 67 12.76 -7.41 8.66
C SER A 67 13.51 -7.98 7.47
N GLN A 68 13.88 -9.27 7.51
CA GLN A 68 14.51 -9.95 6.37
C GLN A 68 13.57 -10.01 5.16
N GLN A 69 12.30 -10.35 5.37
CA GLN A 69 11.29 -10.37 4.31
C GLN A 69 11.02 -8.96 3.77
N ALA A 70 10.96 -7.96 4.64
CA ALA A 70 10.76 -6.56 4.25
C ALA A 70 11.87 -6.06 3.34
N LEU A 71 13.14 -6.41 3.61
CA LEU A 71 14.27 -6.08 2.76
C LEU A 71 14.17 -6.76 1.38
N GLN A 72 13.76 -8.02 1.31
CA GLN A 72 13.55 -8.72 0.04
C GLN A 72 12.40 -8.13 -0.78
N ILE A 73 11.30 -7.78 -0.10
CA ILE A 73 10.17 -7.09 -0.71
C ILE A 73 10.63 -5.75 -1.24
N TYR A 74 11.31 -4.95 -0.42
CA TYR A 74 11.81 -3.64 -0.82
C TYR A 74 12.77 -3.70 -1.99
N ASP A 75 13.68 -4.69 -2.02
CA ASP A 75 14.64 -4.87 -3.13
C ASP A 75 13.94 -4.99 -4.49
N ARG A 76 12.80 -5.70 -4.53
CA ARG A 76 11.95 -5.84 -5.71
C ARG A 76 11.18 -4.57 -6.07
N LEU A 77 10.78 -3.76 -5.07
CA LEU A 77 9.94 -2.57 -5.28
C LEU A 77 10.75 -1.30 -5.55
N LYS A 78 12.02 -1.27 -5.13
CA LYS A 78 12.82 -0.05 -5.05
C LYS A 78 12.88 0.73 -6.36
N ASP A 79 12.96 0.07 -7.52
CA ASP A 79 13.06 0.76 -8.81
C ASP A 79 11.78 1.56 -9.12
N THR A 80 10.61 1.02 -8.76
CA THR A 80 9.34 1.75 -8.91
C THR A 80 9.20 2.89 -7.91
N ILE A 81 9.73 2.72 -6.69
CA ILE A 81 9.72 3.79 -5.68
C ILE A 81 10.71 4.90 -6.08
N TRP A 82 11.91 4.54 -6.51
CA TRP A 82 13.01 5.45 -6.79
C TRP A 82 12.81 6.26 -8.08
N HIS A 83 12.28 5.60 -9.11
CA HIS A 83 12.22 6.16 -10.47
C HIS A 83 10.79 6.35 -10.97
N GLY A 84 9.78 5.82 -10.28
CA GLY A 84 8.38 5.99 -10.66
C GLY A 84 7.83 7.38 -10.35
N ASP A 85 6.71 7.67 -10.99
CA ASP A 85 5.92 8.87 -10.75
C ASP A 85 5.16 8.77 -9.43
N LEU A 86 5.33 9.75 -8.55
CA LEU A 86 4.62 9.84 -7.28
C LEU A 86 3.31 10.61 -7.43
N PHE A 87 2.20 9.96 -7.09
CA PHE A 87 0.88 10.57 -7.01
C PHE A 87 0.38 10.62 -5.58
N ARG A 88 0.18 11.84 -5.08
CA ARG A 88 -0.43 12.12 -3.77
C ARG A 88 -1.96 11.93 -3.83
N LEU A 89 -2.48 11.04 -2.98
CA LEU A 89 -3.90 10.64 -2.96
C LEU A 89 -4.66 11.31 -1.82
N VAL A 90 -4.14 11.21 -0.60
CA VAL A 90 -4.75 11.79 0.61
C VAL A 90 -3.69 12.52 1.42
N SER A 91 -3.85 13.84 1.57
CA SER A 91 -2.90 14.70 2.27
C SER A 91 -2.96 14.54 3.79
N PRO A 92 -1.82 14.43 4.49
CA PRO A 92 -1.79 14.40 5.95
C PRO A 92 -2.11 15.76 6.57
N TYR A 93 -2.07 16.86 5.80
CA TYR A 93 -2.29 18.22 6.31
C TYR A 93 -3.76 18.66 6.29
N ARG A 94 -4.65 17.90 5.64
CA ARG A 94 -6.05 18.30 5.54
C ARG A 94 -6.80 17.86 6.80
N SER A 95 -7.38 18.83 7.50
CA SER A 95 -8.23 18.55 8.67
C SER A 95 -9.36 17.58 8.33
N GLY A 96 -9.58 16.60 9.21
CA GLY A 96 -10.58 15.55 9.04
C GLY A 96 -10.09 14.30 8.29
N ASN A 97 -8.87 14.29 7.74
CA ASN A 97 -8.26 13.07 7.24
C ASN A 97 -7.62 12.29 8.39
N ASP A 98 -8.00 11.02 8.54
CA ASP A 98 -7.38 10.09 9.49
C ASP A 98 -6.19 9.35 8.90
N VAL A 99 -6.01 9.43 7.58
CA VAL A 99 -4.95 8.72 6.84
C VAL A 99 -4.19 9.65 5.89
N ALA A 100 -2.94 9.29 5.62
CA ALA A 100 -2.14 9.80 4.51
C ALA A 100 -1.97 8.72 3.45
N SER A 101 -2.03 9.06 2.16
CA SER A 101 -1.98 8.06 1.11
C SER A 101 -1.35 8.58 -0.18
N LEU A 102 -0.54 7.74 -0.81
CA LEU A 102 0.19 8.04 -2.04
C LEU A 102 0.57 6.76 -2.79
N ILE A 103 0.78 6.87 -4.09
CA ILE A 103 1.15 5.75 -4.96
C ILE A 103 2.34 6.14 -5.85
N PHE A 104 3.29 5.23 -6.00
CA PHE A 104 4.35 5.30 -7.01
C PHE A 104 3.95 4.42 -8.20
N VAL A 105 4.06 4.92 -9.42
CA VAL A 105 3.72 4.18 -10.63
C VAL A 105 4.92 4.22 -11.57
N ASN A 106 5.34 3.07 -12.09
CA ASN A 106 6.44 3.04 -13.05
C ASN A 106 6.03 3.67 -14.39
N GLU A 107 7.03 4.03 -15.21
CA GLU A 107 6.82 4.70 -16.50
C GLU A 107 5.87 3.89 -17.42
N GLN A 108 6.02 2.57 -17.44
CA GLN A 108 5.21 1.67 -18.26
C GLN A 108 3.77 1.54 -17.73
N ARG A 109 3.49 1.98 -16.50
CA ARG A 109 2.21 1.80 -15.79
C ARG A 109 1.78 0.34 -15.76
N ASP A 110 2.71 -0.58 -15.56
CA ASP A 110 2.43 -2.01 -15.36
C ASP A 110 2.83 -2.49 -13.96
N HIS A 111 3.50 -1.63 -13.19
CA HIS A 111 3.83 -1.85 -11.80
C HIS A 111 3.61 -0.57 -10.97
N ALA A 112 2.99 -0.71 -9.81
CA ALA A 112 2.78 0.42 -8.88
C ALA A 112 2.83 -0.03 -7.42
N VAL A 113 3.17 0.89 -6.51
CA VAL A 113 3.22 0.63 -5.07
C VAL A 113 2.44 1.71 -4.34
N TRP A 114 1.36 1.31 -3.69
CA TRP A 114 0.43 2.17 -3.00
C TRP A 114 0.60 2.07 -1.49
N PHE A 115 0.90 3.20 -0.86
CA PHE A 115 1.09 3.35 0.57
C PHE A 115 -0.10 4.07 1.20
N THR A 116 -0.63 3.53 2.31
CA THR A 116 -1.59 4.23 3.15
C THR A 116 -1.22 4.07 4.63
N TYR A 117 -1.22 5.19 5.35
CA TYR A 117 -0.82 5.28 6.74
C TYR A 117 -1.90 5.94 7.58
N LEU A 118 -2.16 5.41 8.78
CA LEU A 118 -2.95 6.05 9.80
C LEU A 118 -2.13 7.18 10.44
N ILE A 119 -2.72 8.37 10.51
CA ILE A 119 -2.09 9.57 11.08
C ILE A 119 -2.86 10.11 12.31
N ASN A 120 -3.95 9.47 12.70
CA ASN A 120 -4.79 9.86 13.82
C ASN A 120 -4.98 8.68 14.79
N ASN A 121 -5.06 8.96 16.09
CA ASN A 121 -5.22 7.98 17.16
C ASN A 121 -6.61 7.99 17.81
N ARG A 122 -7.57 8.75 17.26
CA ARG A 122 -8.94 8.79 17.78
C ARG A 122 -9.65 7.43 17.62
N TYR A 123 -10.64 7.20 18.47
CA TYR A 123 -11.51 6.04 18.37
C TYR A 123 -12.20 6.02 16.98
N ARG A 124 -12.07 4.88 16.28
CA ARG A 124 -12.52 4.66 14.89
C ARG A 124 -11.79 5.48 13.80
N ALA A 125 -10.62 6.04 14.11
CA ALA A 125 -9.77 6.62 13.07
C ALA A 125 -9.35 5.55 12.06
N GLY A 126 -9.39 5.90 10.77
CA GLY A 126 -9.05 4.98 9.69
C GLY A 126 -9.59 5.44 8.34
N THR A 127 -9.51 4.56 7.35
CA THR A 127 -10.20 4.78 6.08
C THR A 127 -11.71 4.69 6.27
N SER A 128 -12.42 5.73 5.84
CA SER A 128 -13.89 5.81 5.90
C SER A 128 -14.55 5.75 4.53
N ARG A 129 -13.78 5.91 3.46
CA ARG A 129 -14.22 5.87 2.07
C ARG A 129 -13.11 5.29 1.19
N PRO A 130 -13.47 4.66 0.07
CA PRO A 130 -12.49 4.24 -0.93
C PRO A 130 -11.62 5.40 -1.40
N ILE A 131 -10.32 5.13 -1.52
CA ILE A 131 -9.34 6.08 -2.04
C ILE A 131 -9.24 5.87 -3.55
N ARG A 132 -9.48 6.94 -4.31
CA ARG A 132 -9.35 6.93 -5.77
C ARG A 132 -7.88 7.02 -6.16
N LEU A 133 -7.42 6.09 -6.99
CA LEU A 133 -6.04 6.05 -7.45
C LEU A 133 -5.80 7.05 -8.58
N LYS A 134 -4.52 7.38 -8.80
CA LYS A 134 -4.05 8.28 -9.84
C LYS A 134 -2.81 7.67 -10.49
N GLY A 135 -2.52 8.07 -11.73
CA GLY A 135 -1.28 7.72 -12.42
C GLY A 135 -1.25 6.36 -13.11
N ILE A 136 -2.11 5.43 -12.71
CA ILE A 136 -2.26 4.13 -13.36
C ILE A 136 -2.96 4.24 -14.72
N ASP A 137 -2.80 3.24 -15.58
CA ASP A 137 -3.47 3.15 -16.88
C ASP A 137 -4.92 2.63 -16.73
N PRO A 138 -5.95 3.38 -17.16
CA PRO A 138 -7.34 2.96 -17.02
C PRO A 138 -7.72 1.73 -17.86
N THR A 139 -6.99 1.46 -18.95
CA THR A 139 -7.26 0.34 -19.87
C THR A 139 -6.68 -1.00 -19.40
N LYS A 140 -5.75 -0.95 -18.44
CA LYS A 140 -5.07 -2.14 -17.90
C LYS A 140 -5.85 -2.77 -16.75
N ILE A 141 -5.63 -4.06 -16.57
CA ILE A 141 -6.16 -4.83 -15.45
C ILE A 141 -4.98 -5.17 -14.53
N TYR A 142 -5.12 -4.86 -13.25
CA TYR A 142 -4.07 -5.07 -12.27
C TYR A 142 -4.48 -6.18 -11.31
N LYS A 143 -3.53 -7.08 -11.06
CA LYS A 143 -3.50 -7.82 -9.81
C LYS A 143 -2.88 -6.88 -8.78
N PHE A 144 -3.64 -6.48 -7.78
CA PHE A 144 -3.07 -5.77 -6.64
C PHE A 144 -2.88 -6.76 -5.48
N GLN A 145 -1.90 -6.55 -4.62
CA GLN A 145 -1.65 -7.40 -3.46
C GLN A 145 -1.12 -6.64 -2.27
N GLU A 146 -1.75 -6.82 -1.11
CA GLU A 146 -1.17 -6.33 0.13
C GLU A 146 0.09 -7.12 0.47
N ILE A 147 1.14 -6.38 0.80
CA ILE A 147 2.50 -6.88 1.01
C ILE A 147 3.08 -6.31 2.30
N ASN A 148 4.27 -6.79 2.67
CA ASN A 148 4.99 -6.40 3.88
C ASN A 148 4.19 -6.64 5.16
N ILE A 149 3.57 -7.81 5.25
CA ILE A 149 2.74 -8.24 6.38
C ILE A 149 3.59 -9.14 7.29
N TYR A 150 3.34 -9.11 8.61
CA TYR A 150 4.04 -10.00 9.54
C TYR A 150 3.81 -11.49 9.19
N PRO A 151 4.85 -12.34 9.30
CA PRO A 151 4.69 -13.79 9.19
C PRO A 151 3.57 -14.31 10.10
N GLY A 152 2.73 -15.20 9.56
CA GLY A 152 1.63 -15.82 10.31
C GLY A 152 0.38 -14.95 10.48
N THR A 153 0.32 -13.76 9.87
CA THR A 153 -0.91 -12.95 9.84
C THR A 153 -2.01 -13.68 9.07
N ASP A 154 -3.22 -13.74 9.64
CA ASP A 154 -4.37 -14.38 9.00
C ASP A 154 -4.78 -13.66 7.70
N ASN A 155 -4.91 -14.43 6.62
CA ASN A 155 -5.36 -13.99 5.31
C ASN A 155 -6.75 -13.32 5.34
N SER A 156 -7.61 -13.63 6.33
CA SER A 156 -8.92 -12.97 6.50
C SER A 156 -8.80 -11.48 6.83
N THR A 157 -7.65 -11.06 7.37
CA THR A 157 -7.38 -9.68 7.75
C THR A 157 -6.76 -8.89 6.61
N VAL A 158 -6.18 -9.59 5.63
CA VAL A 158 -5.50 -9.03 4.47
C VAL A 158 -6.51 -8.63 3.42
N VAL A 159 -6.28 -7.52 2.74
CA VAL A 159 -7.10 -7.14 1.59
C VAL A 159 -7.13 -8.31 0.60
N ASN A 160 -8.31 -8.86 0.30
CA ASN A 160 -8.49 -9.95 -0.67
C ASN A 160 -8.61 -9.37 -2.08
N LEU A 161 -7.76 -9.80 -3.00
CA LEU A 161 -7.46 -9.00 -4.18
C LEU A 161 -7.92 -9.71 -5.43
N ASN A 162 -9.00 -9.17 -5.99
CA ASN A 162 -9.45 -9.48 -7.33
C ASN A 162 -8.63 -8.68 -8.35
N ASN A 163 -8.62 -9.14 -9.60
CA ASN A 163 -8.12 -8.29 -10.67
C ASN A 163 -9.14 -7.16 -10.92
N LEU A 164 -8.69 -5.90 -10.82
CA LEU A 164 -9.52 -4.73 -11.11
C LEU A 164 -8.92 -3.91 -12.25
N SER A 165 -9.78 -3.30 -13.07
CA SER A 165 -9.32 -2.36 -14.09
C SER A 165 -8.80 -1.08 -13.44
N GLY A 166 -7.83 -0.45 -14.10
CA GLY A 166 -7.38 0.88 -13.70
C GLY A 166 -8.53 1.89 -13.70
N ASP A 167 -9.45 1.79 -14.67
CA ASP A 167 -10.64 2.65 -14.73
C ASP A 167 -11.49 2.57 -13.45
N TYR A 168 -11.75 1.35 -12.96
CA TYR A 168 -12.50 1.16 -11.73
C TYR A 168 -11.79 1.78 -10.52
N LEU A 169 -10.48 1.52 -10.41
CA LEU A 169 -9.65 2.01 -9.31
C LEU A 169 -9.50 3.55 -9.30
N MET A 170 -9.53 4.18 -10.48
CA MET A 170 -9.47 5.64 -10.62
C MET A 170 -10.84 6.30 -10.39
N THR A 171 -11.92 5.64 -10.82
CA THR A 171 -13.29 6.19 -10.74
C THR A 171 -13.94 5.96 -9.38
N PHE A 172 -13.90 4.72 -8.88
CA PHE A 172 -14.55 4.33 -7.64
C PHE A 172 -13.59 4.25 -6.46
N GLY A 173 -12.33 3.93 -6.72
CA GLY A 173 -11.32 3.74 -5.67
C GLY A 173 -11.42 2.38 -4.99
N PHE A 174 -10.56 2.18 -4.00
CA PHE A 174 -10.54 0.99 -3.16
C PHE A 174 -10.31 1.37 -1.70
N ASP A 175 -10.86 0.60 -0.76
CA ASP A 175 -10.63 0.83 0.67
C ASP A 175 -9.48 -0.07 1.16
N PRO A 176 -8.30 0.48 1.53
CA PRO A 176 -7.18 -0.31 2.03
C PRO A 176 -7.40 -0.81 3.47
N MET A 177 -8.55 -0.52 4.10
CA MET A 177 -8.94 -0.99 5.43
C MET A 177 -7.96 -0.58 6.54
N VAL A 178 -7.35 0.59 6.43
CA VAL A 178 -6.43 1.14 7.43
C VAL A 178 -7.21 1.58 8.67
N ASN A 179 -6.77 1.15 9.84
CA ASN A 179 -7.37 1.46 11.14
C ASN A 179 -6.31 1.27 12.25
N ILE A 180 -6.71 1.41 13.52
CA ILE A 180 -5.77 1.31 14.65
C ILE A 180 -5.12 -0.07 14.81
N GLN A 181 -5.75 -1.14 14.33
CA GLN A 181 -5.18 -2.50 14.32
C GLN A 181 -4.24 -2.73 13.11
N ARG A 182 -4.46 -2.00 12.02
CA ARG A 182 -3.65 -2.04 10.79
C ARG A 182 -3.24 -0.61 10.38
N PRO A 183 -2.33 0.02 11.14
CA PRO A 183 -2.04 1.44 10.97
C PRO A 183 -1.28 1.74 9.67
N SER A 184 -0.76 0.74 8.98
CA SER A 184 -0.11 0.89 7.67
C SER A 184 -0.45 -0.28 6.77
N VAL A 185 -0.74 0.03 5.51
CA VAL A 185 -1.07 -0.94 4.46
C VAL A 185 -0.31 -0.54 3.20
N ILE A 186 0.44 -1.49 2.63
CA ILE A 186 1.14 -1.33 1.36
C ILE A 186 0.55 -2.32 0.37
N ILE A 187 0.11 -1.83 -0.78
CA ILE A 187 -0.47 -2.62 -1.84
C ILE A 187 0.39 -2.47 -3.10
N GLU A 188 0.93 -3.59 -3.58
CA GLU A 188 1.63 -3.69 -4.85
C GLU A 188 0.64 -3.95 -5.98
N PHE A 189 0.81 -3.34 -7.14
CA PHE A 189 0.04 -3.57 -8.35
C PHE A 189 0.95 -4.13 -9.42
N GLN A 190 0.52 -5.21 -10.08
CA GLN A 190 1.18 -5.81 -11.22
C GLN A 190 0.17 -6.03 -12.33
N LEU A 191 0.55 -5.74 -13.58
CA LEU A 191 -0.26 -6.02 -14.75
C LEU A 191 -0.62 -7.52 -14.80
N THR A 192 -1.91 -7.80 -14.94
CA THR A 192 -2.40 -9.17 -15.10
C THR A 192 -2.07 -9.68 -16.50
N ASN A 193 -1.41 -10.84 -16.60
CA ASN A 193 -1.13 -11.46 -17.90
C ASN A 193 -2.41 -11.92 -18.61
N GLY A 194 -2.40 -11.95 -19.95
CA GLY A 194 -3.58 -12.26 -20.78
C GLY A 194 -4.33 -13.57 -20.42
N VAL A 195 -3.61 -14.59 -19.96
CA VAL A 195 -4.21 -15.87 -19.51
C VAL A 195 -5.03 -15.71 -18.22
N GLN A 196 -4.59 -14.85 -17.30
CA GLN A 196 -5.31 -14.55 -16.05
C GLN A 196 -6.49 -13.61 -16.29
N ILE A 197 -6.38 -12.72 -17.28
CA ILE A 197 -7.51 -11.88 -17.72
C ILE A 197 -8.66 -12.76 -18.20
N LEU A 198 -8.40 -13.75 -19.04
CA LEU A 198 -9.43 -14.67 -19.55
C LEU A 198 -10.12 -15.46 -18.43
N LYS A 199 -9.36 -15.94 -17.43
CA LYS A 199 -9.92 -16.57 -16.22
C LYS A 199 -10.79 -15.62 -15.41
N CYS A 200 -10.39 -14.35 -15.30
CA CYS A 200 -11.16 -13.33 -14.59
C CYS A 200 -12.49 -13.03 -15.31
N PHE A 201 -12.47 -12.94 -16.63
CA PHE A 201 -13.69 -12.81 -17.44
C PHE A 201 -14.61 -14.01 -17.23
N LEU A 202 -14.10 -15.25 -17.34
CA LEU A 202 -14.91 -16.46 -17.17
C LEU A 202 -15.51 -16.57 -15.76
N ASN A 203 -14.75 -16.24 -14.71
CA ASN A 203 -15.24 -16.27 -13.32
C ASN A 203 -16.31 -15.21 -13.06
N ASN A 204 -16.16 -14.00 -13.60
CA ASN A 204 -17.21 -12.98 -13.51
C ASN A 204 -18.44 -13.36 -14.34
N PHE A 205 -18.27 -13.91 -15.54
CA PHE A 205 -19.36 -14.37 -16.40
C PHE A 205 -20.20 -15.47 -15.73
N SER A 206 -19.55 -16.42 -15.05
CA SER A 206 -20.23 -17.46 -14.26
C SER A 206 -21.06 -16.88 -13.12
N ARG A 207 -20.59 -15.83 -12.44
CA ARG A 207 -21.36 -15.12 -11.40
C ARG A 207 -22.59 -14.41 -11.96
N TYR A 208 -22.49 -13.77 -13.13
CA TYR A 208 -23.65 -13.10 -13.75
C TYR A 208 -24.73 -14.09 -14.18
N TYR A 209 -24.36 -15.25 -14.72
CA TYR A 209 -25.34 -16.30 -15.04
C TYR A 209 -25.95 -16.95 -13.80
N LEU A 210 -25.18 -17.12 -12.72
CA LEU A 210 -25.73 -17.65 -11.47
C LEU A 210 -26.77 -16.67 -10.88
N ILE A 211 -26.49 -15.36 -10.90
CA ILE A 211 -27.43 -14.33 -10.44
C ILE A 211 -28.67 -14.27 -11.34
N MET A 212 -28.52 -14.34 -12.67
CA MET A 212 -29.67 -14.42 -13.59
C MET A 212 -30.49 -15.70 -13.42
N PHE A 213 -29.85 -16.84 -13.14
CA PHE A 213 -30.53 -18.11 -12.91
C PHE A 213 -31.34 -18.10 -11.60
N TYR A 214 -30.79 -17.52 -10.53
CA TYR A 214 -31.55 -17.32 -9.29
C TYR A 214 -32.71 -16.33 -9.45
N MET A 215 -32.59 -15.33 -10.33
CA MET A 215 -33.69 -14.39 -10.60
C MET A 215 -34.81 -14.99 -11.46
N PHE A 216 -34.53 -16.03 -12.26
CA PHE A 216 -35.52 -16.73 -13.08
C PHE A 216 -36.18 -17.93 -12.41
N VAL A 217 -35.58 -18.49 -11.35
CA VAL A 217 -36.15 -19.64 -10.61
C VAL A 217 -37.12 -19.22 -9.49
N PHE A 218 -37.20 -17.92 -9.18
CA PHE A 218 -38.07 -17.37 -8.13
C PHE A 218 -39.13 -16.36 -8.64
N LEU A 219 -39.47 -16.41 -9.93
CA LEU A 219 -40.63 -15.74 -10.55
C LEU A 219 -41.55 -16.80 -11.16
#